data_AF-A0A656JVD7-F1
#
_entry.id   AF-A0A656JVD7-F1
#
_cell.length_a   1.000
_cell.length_b   1.000
_cell.length_c   1.000
_cell.angle_alpha   90.00
_cell.angle_beta   90.00
_cell.angle_gamma   90.00
#
_symmetry.space_group_name_H-M   'P 1'
#
loop_
_entity.id
_entity.type
_entity.pdbx_description
1 polymer ?
#
loop_
_entity_poly.entity_id
_entity_poly.type
_entity_poly.pdbx_seq_one_letter_code
_entity_poly.pdbx_strand_id
1 'polypeptide(L)'
;SNVMVSGDGQLRLVDFDYSGCMDPWYDVAITLNELYSFESEWRAGISAWAGQCLEVDYAVCRLYALINDWYWTLWGFWSGSTSSRPLEFSKVGQWTLLRCRQCVQDPRLEGWMRQIQEGRA
;
A
#
# COMPACT_ATOMS: atom_id res chain seq x y z
N SER A 1 5.29 12.97 2.49
CA SER A 1 3.88 12.86 2.91
C SER A 1 3.09 13.73 1.96
N ASN A 2 2.03 13.18 1.38
CA ASN A 2 1.29 13.78 0.26
C ASN A 2 -0.06 14.36 0.71
N VAL A 3 -0.25 14.48 2.03
CA VAL A 3 -1.46 15.00 2.67
C VAL A 3 -1.10 16.21 3.53
N MET A 4 -1.83 17.31 3.34
CA MET A 4 -1.78 18.49 4.21
C MET A 4 -3.08 18.61 5.00
N VAL A 5 -2.95 18.95 6.28
CA VAL A 5 -4.08 19.27 7.17
C VAL A 5 -3.94 20.73 7.58
N SER A 6 -4.97 21.55 7.34
CA SER A 6 -5.00 22.93 7.80
C SER A 6 -5.41 23.04 9.27
N GLY A 7 -5.21 24.22 9.88
CA GLY A 7 -5.60 24.48 11.27
C GLY A 7 -7.11 24.39 11.54
N ASP A 8 -7.94 24.51 10.50
CA ASP A 8 -9.40 24.31 10.53
C ASP A 8 -9.82 22.89 10.11
N GLY A 9 -8.87 21.96 9.93
CA GLY A 9 -9.15 20.54 9.66
C GLY A 9 -9.42 20.21 8.19
N GLN A 10 -9.19 21.14 7.26
CA GLN A 10 -9.31 20.87 5.82
C GLN A 10 -8.15 20.00 5.35
N LEU A 11 -8.46 18.98 4.54
CA LEU A 11 -7.49 18.10 3.93
C LEU A 11 -7.20 18.53 2.49
N ARG A 12 -5.93 18.51 2.10
CA ARG A 12 -5.50 18.67 0.71
C ARG A 12 -4.49 17.60 0.33
N LEU A 13 -4.70 17.00 -0.84
CA LEU A 13 -3.71 16.14 -1.49
C LEU A 13 -2.75 17.01 -2.30
N VAL A 14 -1.48 16.65 -2.27
CA VAL A 14 -0.39 17.30 -3.01
C VAL A 14 0.50 16.22 -3.63
N ASP A 15 1.45 16.62 -4.47
CA ASP A 15 2.44 15.71 -5.08
C ASP A 15 1.80 14.65 -6.00
N PHE A 16 1.43 15.08 -7.21
CA PHE A 16 0.74 14.27 -8.23
C PHE A 16 1.70 13.65 -9.26
N ASP A 17 3.00 13.61 -8.98
CA ASP A 17 4.03 13.14 -9.93
C ASP A 17 3.85 11.67 -10.34
N TYR A 18 3.19 10.88 -9.48
CA TYR A 18 2.85 9.47 -9.71
C TYR A 18 1.36 9.24 -10.05
N SER A 19 0.58 10.30 -10.28
CA SER A 19 -0.84 10.18 -10.62
C SER A 19 -1.06 9.49 -11.97
N GLY A 20 -2.13 8.70 -12.09
CA GLY A 20 -2.44 7.97 -13.31
C GLY A 20 -3.82 7.33 -13.30
N CYS A 21 -4.24 6.80 -14.45
CA CYS A 21 -5.48 6.04 -14.57
C CYS A 21 -5.21 4.56 -14.27
N MET A 22 -5.59 4.11 -13.08
CA MET A 22 -5.37 2.75 -12.59
C MET A 22 -6.57 2.23 -11.79
N ASP A 23 -6.51 0.97 -11.35
CA ASP A 23 -7.54 0.40 -10.46
C ASP A 23 -7.60 1.24 -9.15
N PRO A 24 -8.74 1.86 -8.80
CA PRO A 24 -8.85 2.71 -7.61
C PRO A 24 -8.50 2.00 -6.30
N TRP A 25 -8.66 0.67 -6.26
CA TRP A 25 -8.28 -0.12 -5.09
C TRP A 25 -6.78 -0.09 -4.81
N TYR A 26 -5.94 0.24 -5.79
CA TYR A 26 -4.51 0.44 -5.57
C TYR A 26 -4.25 1.63 -4.64
N ASP A 27 -4.89 2.77 -4.89
CA ASP A 27 -4.72 3.98 -4.05
C ASP A 27 -5.24 3.74 -2.63
N VAL A 28 -6.37 3.03 -2.50
CA VAL A 28 -6.90 2.61 -1.20
C VAL A 28 -5.89 1.72 -0.47
N ALA A 29 -5.38 0.68 -1.14
CA ALA A 29 -4.43 -0.25 -0.55
C ALA A 29 -3.16 0.42 -0.04
N ILE A 30 -2.59 1.34 -0.82
CA ILE A 30 -1.38 2.09 -0.42
C ILE A 30 -1.68 2.97 0.77
N THR A 31 -2.77 3.73 0.71
CA THR A 31 -3.17 4.61 1.81
C THR A 31 -3.30 3.84 3.12
N LEU A 32 -3.94 2.65 3.08
CA LEU A 32 -4.06 1.79 4.27
C LEU A 32 -2.69 1.27 4.74
N ASN A 33 -1.82 0.85 3.83
CA ASN A 33 -0.48 0.33 4.16
C ASN A 33 0.47 1.40 4.70
N GLU A 34 0.23 2.67 4.38
CA GLU A 34 0.99 3.80 4.92
C GLU A 34 0.49 4.23 6.30
N LEU A 35 -0.81 4.20 6.53
CA LEU A 35 -1.43 4.76 7.73
C LEU A 35 -1.59 3.75 8.86
N TYR A 36 -1.81 2.47 8.55
CA TYR A 36 -2.30 1.50 9.52
C TYR A 36 -1.43 0.26 9.62
N SER A 37 -1.25 -0.20 10.87
CA SER A 37 -0.49 -1.42 11.17
C SER A 37 -1.38 -2.63 11.43
N PHE A 38 -2.65 -2.41 11.82
CA PHE A 38 -3.54 -3.49 12.26
C PHE A 38 -4.64 -3.79 11.25
N GLU A 39 -4.98 -5.09 11.12
CA GLU A 39 -6.03 -5.55 10.21
C GLU A 39 -7.39 -4.91 10.48
N SER A 40 -7.74 -4.67 11.75
CA SER A 40 -9.00 -4.02 12.11
C SER A 40 -9.10 -2.60 11.53
N GLU A 41 -8.00 -1.87 11.49
CA GLU A 41 -7.94 -0.52 10.92
C GLU A 41 -8.04 -0.57 9.39
N TRP A 42 -7.37 -1.54 8.76
CA TRP A 42 -7.49 -1.77 7.32
C TRP A 42 -8.94 -2.06 6.93
N ARG A 43 -9.62 -2.97 7.63
CA ARG A 43 -11.02 -3.32 7.37
C ARG A 43 -11.96 -2.15 7.60
N ALA A 44 -11.70 -1.33 8.61
CA ALA A 44 -12.44 -0.10 8.86
C ALA A 44 -12.24 0.91 7.71
N GLY A 45 -11.01 1.09 7.22
CA GLY A 45 -10.71 1.97 6.09
C GLY A 45 -11.34 1.50 4.77
N ILE A 46 -11.33 0.19 4.49
CA ILE A 46 -12.04 -0.41 3.35
C ILE A 46 -13.54 -0.13 3.46
N SER A 47 -14.13 -0.33 4.65
CA SER A 47 -15.56 -0.04 4.88
C SER A 47 -15.89 1.44 4.71
N ALA A 48 -14.99 2.33 5.09
CA ALA A 48 -15.15 3.77 4.88
C ALA A 48 -15.13 4.16 3.39
N TRP A 49 -14.36 3.43 2.57
CA TRP A 49 -14.28 3.63 1.12
C TRP A 49 -15.46 3.03 0.36
N ALA A 50 -15.76 1.75 0.59
CA ALA A 50 -16.72 0.97 -0.21
C ALA A 50 -18.10 0.81 0.46
N GLY A 51 -18.30 1.36 1.66
CA GLY A 51 -19.52 1.22 2.47
C GLY A 51 -19.63 -0.10 3.22
N GLN A 52 -18.81 -1.09 2.87
CA GLN A 52 -18.63 -2.38 3.56
C GLN A 52 -17.23 -2.92 3.28
N CYS A 53 -16.80 -3.93 4.03
CA CYS A 53 -15.55 -4.65 3.76
C CYS A 53 -15.87 -6.12 3.52
N LEU A 54 -15.83 -6.54 2.26
CA LEU A 54 -15.86 -7.96 1.90
C LEU A 54 -14.46 -8.57 2.06
N GLU A 55 -14.38 -9.89 2.18
CA GLU A 55 -13.07 -10.57 2.25
C GLU A 55 -12.25 -10.35 0.97
N VAL A 56 -12.91 -10.30 -0.19
CA VAL A 56 -12.24 -10.01 -1.47
C VAL A 56 -11.65 -8.59 -1.50
N ASP A 57 -12.29 -7.61 -0.89
CA ASP A 57 -11.77 -6.23 -0.83
C ASP A 57 -10.48 -6.17 0.01
N TYR A 58 -10.50 -6.87 1.15
CA TYR A 58 -9.31 -7.01 2.00
C TYR A 58 -8.18 -7.74 1.27
N ALA A 59 -8.50 -8.85 0.58
CA ALA A 59 -7.53 -9.58 -0.23
C ALA A 59 -6.90 -8.70 -1.32
N VAL A 60 -7.71 -7.95 -2.07
CA VAL A 60 -7.24 -6.99 -3.09
C VAL A 60 -6.29 -5.98 -2.47
N CYS A 61 -6.65 -5.37 -1.33
CA CYS A 61 -5.81 -4.39 -0.66
C CYS A 61 -4.47 -4.99 -0.22
N ARG A 62 -4.48 -6.20 0.36
CA ARG A 62 -3.25 -6.87 0.80
C ARG A 62 -2.32 -7.21 -0.37
N LEU A 63 -2.85 -7.65 -1.50
CA LEU A 63 -2.02 -7.95 -2.68
C LEU A 63 -1.50 -6.68 -3.36
N TYR A 64 -2.30 -5.61 -3.46
CA TYR A 64 -1.80 -4.34 -4.00
C TYR A 64 -0.73 -3.72 -3.11
N ALA A 65 -0.89 -3.78 -1.78
CA ALA A 65 0.14 -3.35 -0.84
C ALA A 65 1.46 -4.13 -1.03
N LEU A 66 1.38 -5.46 -1.21
CA LEU A 66 2.56 -6.30 -1.52
C LEU A 66 3.24 -5.87 -2.83
N ILE A 67 2.48 -5.63 -3.89
CA ILE A 67 3.02 -5.17 -5.19
C ILE A 67 3.69 -3.79 -5.03
N ASN A 68 3.06 -2.87 -4.30
CA ASN A 68 3.63 -1.55 -4.03
C ASN A 68 4.92 -1.64 -3.21
N ASP A 69 4.94 -2.45 -2.15
CA ASP A 69 6.16 -2.66 -1.37
C ASP A 69 7.29 -3.25 -2.22
N TRP A 70 6.96 -4.14 -3.17
CA TRP A 70 7.96 -4.69 -4.07
C TRP A 70 8.53 -3.62 -5.01
N TYR A 71 7.66 -2.77 -5.57
CA TYR A 71 8.07 -1.63 -6.38
C TYR A 71 9.01 -0.69 -5.62
N TRP A 72 8.63 -0.25 -4.43
CA TRP A 72 9.43 0.67 -3.62
C TRP A 72 10.71 0.04 -3.07
N THR A 73 10.75 -1.29 -2.92
CA THR A 73 11.97 -2.03 -2.59
C THR A 73 13.00 -1.88 -3.71
N LEU A 74 12.59 -2.17 -4.95
CA LEU A 74 13.48 -2.06 -6.10
C LEU A 74 13.91 -0.61 -6.34
N TRP A 75 12.96 0.32 -6.27
CA TRP A 75 13.25 1.75 -6.41
C TRP A 75 14.18 2.27 -5.32
N GLY A 76 13.98 1.86 -4.07
CA GLY A 76 14.77 2.30 -2.93
C GLY A 76 16.21 1.83 -3.01
N PHE A 77 16.45 0.57 -3.38
CA PHE A 77 17.81 0.07 -3.58
C PHE A 77 18.49 0.66 -4.80
N TRP A 78 17.78 0.83 -5.92
CA TRP A 78 18.34 1.48 -7.09
C TRP A 78 18.73 2.94 -6.79
N SER A 79 17.82 3.71 -6.19
CA SER A 79 18.07 5.09 -5.78
C SER A 79 19.18 5.19 -4.73
N GLY A 80 19.26 4.21 -3.81
CA GLY A 80 20.33 4.10 -2.83
C GLY A 80 21.72 3.87 -3.45
N SER A 81 21.79 3.27 -4.65
CA SER A 81 23.07 3.05 -5.36
C SER A 81 23.47 4.17 -6.32
N THR A 82 22.52 5.02 -6.72
CA THR A 82 22.71 6.02 -7.79
C THR A 82 22.58 7.47 -7.33
N SER A 83 21.93 7.72 -6.20
CA SER A 83 21.71 9.06 -5.67
C SER A 83 22.85 9.57 -4.79
N SER A 84 22.94 10.89 -4.64
CA SER A 84 23.81 11.55 -3.65
C SER A 84 23.33 11.39 -2.20
N ARG A 85 22.12 10.85 -1.98
CA ARG A 85 21.51 10.58 -0.66
C ARG A 85 21.30 9.08 -0.43
N PRO A 86 22.36 8.26 -0.46
CA PRO A 86 22.23 6.80 -0.54
C PRO A 86 21.57 6.17 0.69
N LEU A 87 21.79 6.75 1.88
CA LEU A 87 21.29 6.21 3.14
C LEU A 87 19.77 6.28 3.23
N GLU A 88 19.18 7.41 2.87
CA GLU A 88 17.74 7.66 2.94
C GLU A 88 16.97 6.70 2.02
N PHE A 89 17.42 6.53 0.77
CA PHE A 89 16.78 5.61 -0.17
C PHE A 89 16.98 4.14 0.20
N SER A 90 18.18 3.77 0.68
CA SER A 90 18.45 2.40 1.12
C SER A 90 17.58 2.02 2.31
N LYS A 91 17.30 2.95 3.24
CA LYS A 91 16.38 2.73 4.36
C LYS A 91 14.96 2.45 3.89
N VAL A 92 14.45 3.22 2.93
CA VAL A 92 13.13 2.96 2.33
C VAL A 92 13.09 1.57 1.71
N GLY A 93 14.08 1.22 0.89
CA GLY A 93 14.15 -0.10 0.26
C GLY A 93 14.20 -1.27 1.25
N GLN A 94 14.96 -1.13 2.36
CA GLN A 94 15.00 -2.13 3.42
C GLN A 94 13.67 -2.26 4.16
N TRP A 95 13.00 -1.14 4.45
CA TRP A 95 11.72 -1.13 5.13
C TRP A 95 10.62 -1.80 4.31
N THR A 96 10.50 -1.47 3.02
CA THR A 96 9.50 -2.08 2.14
C THR A 96 9.83 -3.54 1.86
N LEU A 97 11.11 -3.93 1.79
CA LEU A 97 11.49 -5.34 1.67
C LEU A 97 11.05 -6.15 2.90
N LEU A 98 11.19 -5.58 4.10
CA LEU A 98 10.70 -6.22 5.32
C LEU A 98 9.18 -6.47 5.25
N ARG A 99 8.40 -5.46 4.83
CA ARG A 99 6.94 -5.62 4.64
C ARG A 99 6.60 -6.65 3.57
N CYS A 100 7.29 -6.66 2.43
CA CYS A 100 7.16 -7.71 1.42
C CYS A 100 7.35 -9.09 2.02
N ARG A 101 8.44 -9.29 2.77
CA ARG A 101 8.77 -10.59 3.38
C ARG A 101 7.71 -11.03 4.38
N GLN A 102 7.24 -10.10 5.22
CA GLN A 102 6.15 -10.36 6.17
C GLN A 102 4.87 -10.80 5.44
N CYS A 103 4.50 -10.10 4.36
CA CYS A 103 3.31 -10.45 3.59
C CYS A 103 3.46 -11.78 2.82
N VAL A 104 4.65 -12.07 2.27
CA VAL A 104 4.92 -13.34 1.57
C VAL A 104 4.92 -14.53 2.54
N GLN A 105 5.31 -14.31 3.79
CA GLN A 105 5.29 -15.32 4.84
C GLN A 105 3.93 -15.46 5.54
N ASP A 106 2.95 -14.61 5.20
CA ASP A 106 1.60 -14.72 5.77
C ASP A 106 0.90 -15.96 5.17
N PRO A 107 0.44 -16.92 6.00
CA PRO A 107 -0.19 -18.14 5.51
C PRO A 107 -1.48 -17.88 4.71
N ARG A 108 -2.05 -16.68 4.79
CA ARG A 108 -3.26 -16.28 4.08
C ARG A 108 -3.01 -15.82 2.65
N LEU A 109 -1.76 -15.63 2.23
CA LEU A 109 -1.41 -15.11 0.91
C LEU A 109 -2.08 -15.89 -0.23
N GLU A 110 -1.96 -17.21 -0.22
CA GLU A 110 -2.59 -18.07 -1.24
C GLU A 110 -4.12 -17.97 -1.21
N GLY A 111 -4.69 -17.80 -0.01
CA GLY A 111 -6.11 -17.56 0.18
C GLY A 111 -6.56 -16.26 -0.48
N TRP A 112 -5.82 -15.17 -0.31
CA TRP A 112 -6.12 -13.89 -0.97
C TRP A 112 -6.05 -13.99 -2.49
N MET A 113 -5.03 -14.67 -3.03
CA MET A 113 -4.92 -14.88 -4.48
C MET A 113 -6.12 -15.65 -5.03
N ARG A 114 -6.57 -16.69 -4.33
CA ARG A 114 -7.76 -17.47 -4.72
C ARG A 114 -9.04 -16.65 -4.65
N GLN A 115 -9.25 -15.89 -3.56
CA GLN A 115 -10.43 -15.05 -3.41
C GLN A 115 -10.57 -14.01 -4.52
N ILE A 116 -9.47 -13.45 -5.02
CA ILE A 116 -9.52 -12.49 -6.14
C ILE A 116 -9.85 -13.19 -7.46
N GLN A 117 -9.35 -14.40 -7.68
CA GLN A 117 -9.69 -15.19 -8.87
C GLN A 117 -11.18 -15.56 -8.88
N GLU A 118 -11.73 -15.92 -7.72
CA GLU A 118 -13.13 -16.36 -7.58
C GLU A 118 -14.11 -15.17 -7.49
N GLY A 119 -13.73 -14.08 -6.81
CA GLY A 119 -14.60 -12.93 -6.54
C GLY A 119 -14.65 -11.87 -7.65
N ARG A 120 -13.82 -12.00 -8.70
CA ARG A 120 -13.91 -11.19 -9.94
C ARG A 120 -14.58 -11.95 -11.10
N ALA A 121 -15.15 -13.13 -10.84
CA ALA A 121 -16.01 -13.88 -11.78
C ALA A 121 -17.49 -13.54 -11.55
#